data_AF-A0A7C7V341-F1
#
_entry.id   AF-A0A7C7V341-F1
#
_cell.length_a   1.000
_cell.length_b   1.000
_cell.length_c   1.000
_cell.angle_alpha   90.00
_cell.angle_beta   90.00
_cell.angle_gamma   90.00
#
_symmetry.space_group_name_H-M   'P 1'
#
loop_
_entity.id
_entity.type
_entity.pdbx_description
1 polymer ?
#
loop_
_entity_poly.entity_id
_entity_poly.type
_entity_poly.pdbx_seq_one_letter_code
_entity_poly.pdbx_strand_id
1 'polypeptide(L)'
;NASIGHFASRPELYHGPAIEMTITVFMVLAGANFMLLYWLIIFRPRRLLADVEWRTYVGILFAATVLVVAIGLWSGDFDGTNGMHKQGAETIVLPPGGQVHVGRDGQVDVRLPATGSATTDDSPRSGHVAVLVPQESHIVRDHKGRLRIRPGDDQAGRGEQEDRRLDQAIRFGLFQVVSIMTTTGYCTDNFDLWNSFNRGLLLVLMFIGGCAGSTGGGLKVIRHILLVKILRLEIEHAFHPTVVRPLWLGGRPVEDPELRRNILVYFALIVAIFVFSWLFTITVEPEATWTEHGHEVEHKLIDAASCVAATLNNIGPGLGVIGATKNYSNFTWPTKLLFIWLMMLGRLELFVILVLFVPGFWRSQ
;
A
#
# COMPACT_ATOMS: atom_id res chain seq x y z
N ASN A 1 11.73 0.50 -8.71
CA ASN A 1 11.02 1.46 -7.83
C ASN A 1 11.62 1.39 -6.44
N ALA A 2 12.26 2.46 -6.00
CA ALA A 2 12.88 2.59 -4.68
C ALA A 2 11.80 2.80 -3.61
N SER A 3 11.04 1.75 -3.33
CA SER A 3 10.05 1.73 -2.25
C SER A 3 10.74 1.20 -0.99
N ILE A 4 10.62 1.94 0.12
CA ILE A 4 11.06 1.61 1.50
C ILE A 4 12.55 1.73 1.80
N GLY A 5 13.47 1.22 0.98
CA GLY A 5 14.90 1.14 1.35
C GLY A 5 15.56 2.49 1.72
N HIS A 6 15.07 3.60 1.15
CA HIS A 6 15.61 4.92 1.45
C HIS A 6 14.93 5.62 2.65
N PHE A 7 13.65 5.38 2.89
CA PHE A 7 12.91 6.05 3.98
C PHE A 7 13.07 5.32 5.32
N ALA A 8 13.13 3.98 5.30
CA ALA A 8 13.31 3.18 6.52
C ALA A 8 14.74 3.20 7.07
N SER A 9 15.75 3.52 6.24
CA SER A 9 17.15 3.53 6.68
C SER A 9 17.52 4.75 7.53
N ARG A 10 16.68 5.80 7.55
CA ARG A 10 16.85 6.98 8.43
C ARG A 10 15.51 7.54 8.92
N PRO A 11 14.86 6.88 9.90
CA PRO A 11 13.60 7.34 10.48
C PRO A 11 13.67 8.81 10.95
N GLU A 12 14.81 9.19 11.53
CA GLU A 12 15.03 10.52 12.11
C GLU A 12 15.08 11.68 11.09
N LEU A 13 15.33 11.40 9.80
CA LEU A 13 15.38 12.44 8.76
C LEU A 13 14.06 12.61 7.99
N TYR A 14 13.17 11.62 8.02
CA TYR A 14 12.04 11.55 7.08
C TYR A 14 10.64 11.44 7.73
N HIS A 15 10.53 11.28 9.06
CA HIS A 15 9.25 11.33 9.79
C HIS A 15 8.75 12.76 10.07
N GLY A 16 8.91 13.67 9.10
CA GLY A 16 8.39 15.03 9.18
C GLY A 16 7.04 15.13 8.46
N PRO A 17 5.96 15.64 9.09
CA PRO A 17 4.67 15.86 8.43
C PRO A 17 4.81 16.69 7.14
N ALA A 18 5.76 17.64 7.13
CA ALA A 18 6.05 18.47 5.95
C ALA A 18 6.62 17.69 4.77
N ILE A 19 7.47 16.69 5.02
CA ILE A 19 8.09 15.87 3.97
C ILE A 19 7.03 14.96 3.35
N GLU A 20 6.26 14.26 4.18
CA GLU A 20 5.17 13.39 3.73
C GLU A 20 4.19 14.16 2.83
N MET A 21 3.70 15.32 3.29
CA MET A 21 2.77 16.15 2.52
C MET A 21 3.38 16.71 1.24
N THR A 22 4.66 17.08 1.25
CA THR A 22 5.35 17.54 0.04
C THR A 22 5.41 16.41 -0.99
N ILE A 23 5.83 15.22 -0.58
CA ILE A 23 5.87 14.05 -1.46
C ILE A 23 4.45 13.74 -1.98
N THR A 24 3.42 13.76 -1.12
CA THR A 24 2.03 13.55 -1.54
C THR A 24 1.61 14.53 -2.63
N VAL A 25 1.90 15.82 -2.51
CA VAL A 25 1.58 16.82 -3.53
C VAL A 25 2.29 16.49 -4.86
N PHE A 26 3.59 16.19 -4.82
CA PHE A 26 4.33 15.83 -6.03
C PHE A 26 3.85 14.52 -6.66
N MET A 27 3.43 13.52 -5.86
CA MET A 27 2.82 12.30 -6.36
C MET A 27 1.50 12.59 -7.08
N VAL A 28 0.62 13.39 -6.49
CA VAL A 28 -0.66 13.79 -7.12
C VAL A 28 -0.41 14.49 -8.45
N LEU A 29 0.55 15.41 -8.50
CA LEU A 29 0.92 16.13 -9.72
C LEU A 29 1.55 15.21 -10.76
N ALA A 30 2.47 14.32 -10.37
CA ALA A 30 3.11 13.38 -11.28
C ALA A 30 2.12 12.35 -11.87
N GLY A 31 1.07 12.00 -11.11
CA GLY A 31 -0.05 11.19 -11.56
C GLY A 31 -1.04 11.93 -12.47
N ALA A 32 -0.95 13.26 -12.55
CA ALA A 32 -1.78 14.08 -13.42
C ALA A 32 -1.28 14.09 -14.87
N ASN A 33 -2.15 14.49 -15.80
CA ASN A 33 -1.78 14.63 -17.21
C ASN A 33 -0.85 15.84 -17.40
N PHE A 34 0.37 15.62 -17.92
CA PHE A 34 1.36 16.69 -18.14
C PHE A 34 0.87 17.80 -19.07
N MET A 35 0.01 17.47 -20.05
CA MET A 35 -0.58 18.48 -20.93
C MET A 35 -1.55 19.39 -20.17
N LEU A 36 -2.26 18.87 -19.16
CA LEU A 36 -3.12 19.69 -18.30
C LEU A 36 -2.30 20.54 -17.33
N LEU A 37 -1.20 20.01 -16.79
CA LEU A 37 -0.28 20.77 -15.95
C LEU A 37 0.39 21.93 -16.71
N TYR A 38 0.68 21.74 -17.99
CA TYR A 38 1.20 22.82 -18.85
C TYR A 38 0.26 24.04 -18.89
N TRP A 39 -1.06 23.84 -18.90
CA TRP A 39 -2.02 24.94 -18.85
C TRP A 39 -2.03 25.69 -17.52
N LEU A 40 -1.63 25.04 -16.43
CA LEU A 40 -1.46 25.69 -15.12
C LEU A 40 -0.29 26.68 -15.17
N ILE A 41 0.81 26.30 -15.83
CA ILE A 41 2.00 27.14 -16.01
C ILE A 41 1.68 28.39 -16.86
N ILE A 42 0.78 28.27 -17.85
CA ILE A 42 0.29 29.40 -18.66
C ILE A 42 -0.82 30.20 -17.95
N PHE A 43 -1.02 30.01 -16.64
CA PHE A 43 -2.03 30.70 -15.83
C PHE A 43 -3.48 30.54 -16.34
N ARG A 44 -3.82 29.37 -16.93
CA ARG A 44 -5.19 29.02 -17.35
C ARG A 44 -5.76 27.81 -16.58
N PRO A 45 -5.91 27.89 -15.25
CA PRO A 45 -6.32 26.76 -14.41
C PRO A 45 -7.74 26.25 -14.68
N ARG A 46 -8.61 27.09 -15.27
CA ARG A 46 -10.00 26.70 -15.58
C ARG A 46 -10.07 25.49 -16.52
N ARG A 47 -9.07 25.27 -17.39
CA ARG A 47 -9.03 24.11 -18.28
C ARG A 47 -8.77 22.80 -17.54
N LEU A 48 -7.92 22.83 -16.51
CA LEU A 48 -7.66 21.68 -15.64
C LEU A 48 -8.94 21.27 -14.89
N LEU A 49 -9.63 22.23 -14.29
CA LEU A 49 -10.86 21.97 -13.53
C LEU A 49 -12.06 21.58 -14.41
N ALA A 50 -12.07 21.95 -15.68
CA ALA A 50 -13.10 21.54 -16.63
C ALA A 50 -12.91 20.10 -17.15
N ASP A 51 -11.69 19.57 -17.07
CA ASP A 51 -11.34 18.27 -17.60
C ASP A 51 -11.99 17.13 -16.81
N VAL A 52 -12.59 16.18 -17.53
CA VAL A 52 -13.33 15.06 -16.92
C VAL A 52 -12.39 14.05 -16.29
N GLU A 53 -11.21 13.83 -16.87
CA GLU A 53 -10.22 12.89 -16.36
C GLU A 53 -9.63 13.40 -15.04
N TRP A 54 -9.17 14.66 -15.00
CA TRP A 54 -8.66 15.29 -13.78
C TRP A 54 -9.69 15.27 -12.63
N ARG A 55 -10.93 15.66 -12.91
CA ARG A 55 -12.00 15.66 -11.91
C ARG A 55 -12.28 14.26 -11.37
N THR A 56 -12.25 13.25 -12.24
CA THR A 56 -12.47 11.85 -11.82
C THR A 56 -11.30 11.36 -10.99
N TYR A 57 -10.06 11.65 -11.39
CA TYR A 57 -8.84 11.31 -10.67
C TYR A 57 -8.83 11.88 -9.24
N VAL A 58 -9.04 13.19 -9.10
CA VAL A 58 -9.11 13.84 -7.77
C VAL A 58 -10.31 13.35 -6.97
N GLY A 59 -11.45 13.12 -7.63
CA GLY A 59 -12.65 12.57 -6.99
C GLY A 59 -12.43 11.19 -6.39
N ILE A 60 -11.74 10.29 -7.11
CA ILE A 60 -11.38 8.96 -6.62
C ILE A 60 -10.39 9.06 -5.47
N LEU A 61 -9.34 9.89 -5.57
CA LEU A 61 -8.38 10.11 -4.49
C LEU A 61 -9.06 10.58 -3.21
N PHE A 62 -9.93 11.58 -3.33
CA PHE A 62 -10.67 12.12 -2.19
C PHE A 62 -11.61 11.08 -1.59
N ALA A 63 -12.42 10.41 -2.41
CA ALA A 63 -13.37 9.39 -1.93
C ALA A 63 -12.66 8.21 -1.26
N ALA A 64 -11.58 7.70 -1.86
CA ALA A 64 -10.79 6.62 -1.29
C ALA A 64 -10.11 7.04 0.03
N THR A 65 -9.56 8.26 0.10
CA THR A 65 -8.96 8.79 1.33
C THR A 65 -10.00 8.89 2.46
N VAL A 66 -11.15 9.50 2.18
CA VAL A 66 -12.23 9.61 3.18
C VAL A 66 -12.67 8.23 3.66
N LEU A 67 -12.80 7.26 2.74
CA LEU A 67 -13.21 5.91 3.08
C LEU A 67 -12.18 5.17 3.95
N VAL A 68 -10.89 5.24 3.58
CA VAL A 68 -9.79 4.65 4.37
C VAL A 68 -9.72 5.28 5.76
N VAL A 69 -9.79 6.62 5.85
CA VAL A 69 -9.71 7.34 7.12
C VAL A 69 -10.91 7.01 8.00
N ALA A 70 -12.13 7.07 7.47
CA ALA A 70 -13.34 6.81 8.24
C ALA A 70 -13.37 5.37 8.79
N ILE A 71 -13.05 4.38 7.94
CA ILE A 71 -13.07 2.97 8.34
C ILE A 71 -11.87 2.62 9.22
N GLY A 72 -10.71 3.21 8.95
CA GLY A 72 -9.52 3.02 9.79
C GLY A 72 -9.69 3.61 11.18
N LEU A 73 -10.31 4.79 11.30
CA LEU A 73 -10.68 5.37 12.61
C LEU A 73 -11.70 4.50 13.34
N TRP A 74 -12.72 3.99 12.63
CA TRP A 74 -13.72 3.09 13.21
C TRP A 74 -13.12 1.75 13.65
N SER A 75 -12.13 1.24 12.92
CA SER A 75 -11.48 -0.05 13.19
C SER A 75 -10.28 0.04 14.15
N GLY A 76 -9.86 1.24 14.53
CA GLY A 76 -8.66 1.46 15.35
C GLY A 76 -7.34 1.20 14.62
N ASP A 77 -7.31 1.32 13.30
CA ASP A 77 -6.09 1.08 12.49
C ASP A 77 -4.98 2.09 12.83
N PHE A 78 -5.36 3.30 13.24
CA PHE A 78 -4.45 4.43 13.53
C PHE A 78 -4.18 4.63 15.02
N ASP A 79 -4.67 3.77 15.91
CA ASP A 79 -4.56 3.92 17.38
C ASP A 79 -3.13 3.64 17.92
N GLY A 80 -2.12 3.53 17.05
CA GLY A 80 -0.75 3.19 17.41
C GLY A 80 -0.54 1.73 17.81
N THR A 81 -1.61 0.93 17.92
CA THR A 81 -1.54 -0.52 18.17
C THR A 81 -1.18 -1.33 16.93
N ASN A 82 -1.59 -0.83 15.76
CA ASN A 82 -1.48 -1.49 14.45
C ASN A 82 -0.55 -0.73 13.48
N GLY A 83 -0.04 0.46 13.81
CA GLY A 83 0.92 1.18 12.96
C GLY A 83 2.37 0.85 13.29
N MET A 84 3.31 1.31 12.45
CA MET A 84 4.77 1.28 12.76
C MET A 84 5.17 2.09 14.02
N HIS A 85 4.22 2.71 14.72
CA HIS A 85 4.43 3.41 15.99
C HIS A 85 4.68 2.49 17.20
N LYS A 86 4.66 1.16 17.04
CA LYS A 86 5.25 0.22 18.02
C LYS A 86 6.73 -0.07 17.74
N GLN A 87 7.59 0.92 17.86
CA GLN A 87 8.95 0.64 18.35
C GLN A 87 8.95 0.97 19.85
N GLY A 88 8.62 -0.01 20.70
CA GLY A 88 8.72 0.21 22.15
C GLY A 88 8.02 -0.76 23.09
N ALA A 89 7.16 -1.68 22.62
CA ALA A 89 6.53 -2.66 23.51
C ALA A 89 7.07 -4.07 23.28
N GLU A 90 8.37 -4.27 23.47
CA GLU A 90 8.93 -5.61 23.58
C GLU A 90 8.49 -6.23 24.92
N THR A 91 7.80 -7.37 24.86
CA THR A 91 7.54 -8.19 26.04
C THR A 91 8.84 -8.90 26.39
N ILE A 92 9.55 -8.44 27.41
CA ILE A 92 10.77 -9.10 27.89
C ILE A 92 10.36 -10.31 28.73
N VAL A 93 10.58 -11.52 28.18
CA VAL A 93 10.39 -12.78 28.91
C VAL A 93 11.70 -13.14 29.60
N LEU A 94 11.71 -13.12 30.93
CA LEU A 94 12.91 -13.42 31.71
C LEU A 94 13.09 -14.93 31.90
N PRO A 95 14.34 -15.44 31.84
CA PRO A 95 14.65 -16.82 32.18
C PRO A 95 14.38 -17.12 33.68
N PRO A 96 14.16 -18.39 34.06
CA PRO A 96 13.91 -18.77 35.46
C PRO A 96 15.08 -18.33 36.36
N GLY A 97 14.79 -17.55 37.41
CA GLY A 97 15.80 -17.03 38.35
C GLY A 97 16.22 -15.58 38.13
N GLY A 98 15.73 -14.90 37.08
CA GLY A 98 15.91 -13.45 36.91
C GLY A 98 15.19 -12.64 38.00
N GLN A 99 15.86 -11.65 38.58
CA GLN A 99 15.28 -10.72 39.56
C GLN A 99 15.09 -9.35 38.92
N VAL A 100 13.98 -8.68 39.24
CA VAL A 100 13.68 -7.34 38.71
C VAL A 100 13.54 -6.37 39.86
N HIS A 101 14.29 -5.28 39.79
CA HIS A 101 14.25 -4.18 40.74
C HIS A 101 13.68 -2.94 40.05
N VAL A 102 12.67 -2.32 40.64
CA VAL A 102 12.07 -1.08 40.13
C VAL A 102 12.51 0.05 41.04
N GLY A 103 13.33 0.97 40.51
CA GLY A 103 13.78 2.15 41.23
C GLY A 103 12.65 3.17 41.41
N ARG A 104 12.80 4.08 42.38
CA ARG A 104 11.84 5.18 42.62
C ARG A 104 11.70 6.16 41.45
N ASP A 105 12.63 6.11 40.50
CA ASP A 105 12.74 7.04 39.37
C ASP A 105 12.17 6.45 38.06
N GLY A 106 11.47 5.31 38.13
CA GLY A 106 10.89 4.62 36.95
C GLY A 106 11.88 3.74 36.18
N GLN A 107 13.12 3.63 36.64
CA GLN A 107 14.14 2.77 36.04
C GLN A 107 13.91 1.30 36.46
N VAL A 108 13.84 0.40 35.48
CA VAL A 108 13.70 -1.04 35.71
C VAL A 108 15.06 -1.71 35.50
N ASP A 109 15.66 -2.20 36.58
CA ASP A 109 16.90 -2.96 36.56
C ASP A 109 16.59 -4.46 36.56
N VAL A 110 17.04 -5.15 35.53
CA VAL A 110 16.85 -6.59 35.35
C VAL A 110 18.16 -7.30 35.63
N ARG A 111 18.19 -8.10 36.70
CA ARG A 111 19.31 -8.96 37.06
C ARG A 111 19.11 -10.35 36.48
N LEU A 112 19.92 -10.71 35.49
CA LEU A 112 19.92 -12.05 34.89
C LEU A 112 20.66 -13.05 35.80
N PRO A 113 20.23 -14.33 35.84
CA PRO A 113 20.96 -15.37 36.57
C PRO A 113 22.33 -15.59 35.93
N ALA A 114 23.36 -15.85 36.76
CA ALA A 114 24.71 -16.11 36.28
C ALA A 114 24.73 -17.33 35.35
N THR A 115 25.13 -17.14 34.10
CA THR A 115 25.28 -18.22 33.12
C THR A 115 26.47 -19.09 33.52
N GLY A 116 26.19 -20.27 34.06
CA GLY A 116 27.23 -21.24 34.41
C GLY A 116 27.73 -21.98 33.17
N SER A 117 28.86 -21.54 32.61
CA SER A 117 29.88 -22.43 32.01
C SER A 117 31.09 -21.62 31.54
N ALA A 118 32.14 -21.54 32.35
CA ALA A 118 33.54 -21.72 31.93
C ALA A 118 34.46 -21.58 33.14
N THR A 119 35.50 -22.41 33.10
CA THR A 119 36.54 -22.68 34.08
C THR A 119 37.46 -21.49 34.37
N THR A 120 37.93 -21.46 35.62
CA THR A 120 39.14 -20.80 36.15
C THR A 120 39.29 -19.29 35.94
N ASP A 121 39.22 -18.58 37.07
CA ASP A 121 39.72 -17.23 37.33
C ASP A 121 38.95 -16.08 36.66
N ASP A 122 37.74 -15.79 37.13
CA ASP A 122 37.28 -14.41 37.30
C ASP A 122 35.97 -14.32 38.10
N SER A 123 35.84 -13.27 38.90
CA SER A 123 34.62 -12.96 39.68
C SER A 123 33.33 -12.92 38.82
N PRO A 124 32.17 -13.38 39.34
CA PRO A 124 30.94 -13.47 38.54
C PRO A 124 30.39 -12.07 38.23
N ARG A 125 30.55 -11.60 37.00
CA ARG A 125 29.91 -10.37 36.51
C ARG A 125 28.43 -10.64 36.18
N SER A 126 27.53 -10.16 37.02
CA SER A 126 26.10 -10.10 36.70
C SER A 126 25.87 -9.08 35.58
N GLY A 127 25.28 -9.52 34.45
CA GLY A 127 24.83 -8.61 33.40
C GLY A 127 23.59 -7.83 33.88
N HIS A 128 23.67 -6.50 33.82
CA HIS A 128 22.55 -5.59 34.05
C HIS A 128 21.98 -5.14 32.71
N VAL A 129 20.66 -5.22 32.53
CA VAL A 129 19.96 -4.61 31.39
C VAL A 129 19.00 -3.58 31.96
N ALA A 130 19.28 -2.31 31.71
CA ALA A 130 18.42 -1.19 32.10
C ALA A 130 17.42 -0.91 30.98
N VAL A 131 16.13 -0.97 31.30
CA VAL A 131 15.04 -0.61 30.38
C VAL A 131 14.46 0.72 30.83
N LEU A 132 14.52 1.73 29.97
CA LEU A 132 13.91 3.04 30.19
C LEU A 132 12.41 2.94 29.96
N VAL A 133 11.63 3.11 31.03
CA VAL A 133 10.16 3.07 30.99
C VAL A 133 9.64 4.51 31.13
N PRO A 134 8.70 4.96 30.28
CA PRO A 134 8.09 6.29 30.40
C PRO A 134 7.43 6.49 31.77
N GLN A 135 7.59 7.67 32.36
CA GLN A 135 7.24 7.97 33.77
C GLN A 135 5.79 7.68 34.17
N GLU A 136 4.87 7.65 33.22
CA GLU A 136 3.45 7.42 33.47
C GLU A 136 3.03 5.94 33.41
N SER A 137 3.97 5.00 33.24
CA SER A 137 3.62 3.59 33.07
C SER A 137 3.43 2.84 34.40
N HIS A 138 2.29 2.19 34.59
CA HIS A 138 2.03 1.23 35.66
C HIS A 138 2.68 -0.13 35.37
N ILE A 139 3.59 -0.55 36.25
CA ILE A 139 4.25 -1.84 36.15
C ILE A 139 3.51 -2.86 37.02
N VAL A 140 2.93 -3.90 36.41
CA VAL A 140 2.17 -4.96 37.10
C VAL A 140 2.85 -6.30 36.91
N ARG A 141 3.08 -7.03 38.00
CA ARG A 141 3.63 -8.39 37.97
C ARG A 141 2.49 -9.41 37.96
N ASP A 142 2.45 -10.25 36.92
CA ASP A 142 1.49 -11.33 36.77
C ASP A 142 1.78 -12.50 37.76
N HIS A 143 0.77 -13.32 38.06
CA HIS A 143 0.86 -14.50 38.94
C HIS A 143 1.85 -15.56 38.44
N LYS A 144 2.20 -15.51 37.14
CA LYS A 144 3.25 -16.32 36.51
C LYS A 144 4.64 -15.66 36.49
N GLY A 145 4.83 -14.55 37.20
CA GLY A 145 6.11 -13.84 37.31
C GLY A 145 6.47 -12.93 36.13
N ARG A 146 5.55 -12.72 35.18
CA ARG A 146 5.75 -11.84 34.01
C ARG A 146 5.54 -10.36 34.41
N LEU A 147 6.39 -9.45 33.93
CA LEU A 147 6.16 -8.02 34.07
C LEU A 147 5.34 -7.50 32.90
N ARG A 148 4.24 -6.81 33.20
CA ARG A 148 3.43 -6.06 32.24
C ARG A 148 3.59 -4.57 32.55
N ILE A 149 4.08 -3.82 31.57
CA ILE A 149 4.12 -2.36 31.63
C ILE A 149 2.84 -1.86 30.95
N ARG A 150 1.99 -1.18 31.70
CA ARG A 150 0.72 -0.61 31.23
C ARG A 150 0.88 0.91 31.24
N PRO A 151 0.78 1.62 30.10
CA PRO A 151 0.81 3.09 30.09
C PRO A 151 -0.29 3.65 31.00
N GLY A 152 -0.02 4.78 31.65
CA GLY A 152 -0.95 5.47 32.56
C GLY A 152 -2.22 5.87 31.84
N ASP A 153 -3.37 5.65 32.49
CA ASP A 153 -4.68 6.06 31.97
C ASP A 153 -4.87 7.57 32.18
N ASP A 154 -4.25 8.37 31.30
CA ASP A 154 -4.33 9.83 31.33
C ASP A 154 -5.67 10.31 30.71
N GLN A 155 -6.67 10.52 31.56
CA GLN A 155 -7.99 11.02 31.15
C GLN A 155 -7.95 12.49 30.66
N ALA A 156 -6.95 13.27 31.09
CA ALA A 156 -6.75 14.66 30.65
C ALA A 156 -6.15 14.77 29.24
N GLY A 157 -5.46 13.72 28.76
CA GLY A 157 -4.86 13.65 27.43
C GLY A 157 -5.81 13.18 26.33
N ARG A 158 -7.04 12.73 26.64
CA ARG A 158 -7.96 12.13 25.65
C ARG A 158 -8.28 13.05 24.47
N GLY A 159 -8.52 14.34 24.70
CA GLY A 159 -8.82 15.29 23.63
C GLY A 159 -7.63 15.55 22.71
N GLU A 160 -6.44 15.81 23.28
CA GLU A 160 -5.22 15.97 22.48
C GLU A 160 -4.82 14.69 21.76
N GLN A 161 -5.11 13.53 22.35
CA GLN A 161 -4.82 12.24 21.77
C GLN A 161 -5.79 11.92 20.63
N GLU A 162 -7.05 12.33 20.72
CA GLU A 162 -8.05 12.22 19.66
C GLU A 162 -7.72 13.14 18.47
N ASP A 163 -7.31 14.39 18.73
CA ASP A 163 -6.84 15.31 17.69
C ASP A 163 -5.57 14.79 16.99
N ARG A 164 -4.61 14.25 17.74
CA ARG A 164 -3.41 13.61 17.17
C ARG A 164 -3.74 12.37 16.35
N ARG A 165 -4.76 11.59 16.75
CA ARG A 165 -5.21 10.41 15.98
C ARG A 165 -5.85 10.81 14.65
N LEU A 166 -6.67 11.86 14.65
CA LEU A 166 -7.27 12.37 13.41
C LEU A 166 -6.21 12.89 12.44
N ASP A 167 -5.23 13.65 12.93
CA ASP A 167 -4.10 14.12 12.11
C ASP A 167 -3.33 12.95 11.48
N GLN A 168 -2.95 11.96 12.30
CA GLN A 168 -2.22 10.78 11.83
C GLN A 168 -3.04 9.95 10.83
N ALA A 169 -4.33 9.74 11.10
CA ALA A 169 -5.22 8.99 10.22
C ALA A 169 -5.33 9.66 8.86
N ILE A 170 -5.57 10.98 8.82
CA ILE A 170 -5.65 11.75 7.58
C ILE A 170 -4.32 11.69 6.84
N ARG A 171 -3.20 11.90 7.55
CA ARG A 171 -1.87 11.96 6.94
C ARG A 171 -1.46 10.62 6.35
N PHE A 172 -1.53 9.55 7.12
CA PHE A 172 -1.14 8.20 6.66
C PHE A 172 -2.14 7.63 5.66
N GLY A 173 -3.44 7.81 5.89
CA GLY A 173 -4.49 7.39 4.96
C GLY A 173 -4.34 8.05 3.59
N LEU A 174 -4.19 9.37 3.56
CA LEU A 174 -3.99 10.13 2.31
C LEU A 174 -2.71 9.71 1.61
N PHE A 175 -1.59 9.61 2.34
CA PHE A 175 -0.31 9.26 1.75
C PHE A 175 -0.36 7.90 1.05
N GLN A 176 -0.93 6.89 1.72
CA GLN A 176 -1.01 5.54 1.17
C GLN A 176 -1.99 5.44 0.01
N VAL A 177 -3.15 6.09 0.07
CA VAL A 177 -4.10 6.16 -1.04
C VAL A 177 -3.46 6.80 -2.28
N VAL A 178 -2.82 7.96 -2.11
CA VAL A 178 -2.14 8.64 -3.22
C VAL A 178 -1.00 7.78 -3.77
N SER A 179 -0.18 7.20 -2.91
CA SER A 179 0.97 6.40 -3.31
C SER A 179 0.59 5.19 -4.17
N ILE A 180 -0.41 4.44 -3.71
CA ILE A 180 -0.90 3.24 -4.41
C ILE A 180 -1.59 3.63 -5.73
N MET A 181 -2.49 4.63 -5.70
CA MET A 181 -3.24 5.04 -6.90
C MET A 181 -2.32 5.61 -7.99
N THR A 182 -1.32 6.41 -7.61
CA THR A 182 -0.37 7.01 -8.55
C THR A 182 0.75 6.08 -8.98
N THR A 183 0.71 4.82 -8.52
CA THR A 183 1.71 3.76 -8.79
C THR A 183 3.14 4.20 -8.43
N THR A 184 3.31 5.01 -7.39
CA THR A 184 4.64 5.42 -6.90
C THR A 184 5.19 4.40 -5.92
N GLY A 185 4.30 3.82 -5.11
CA GLY A 185 4.61 2.70 -4.24
C GLY A 185 5.44 3.08 -3.02
N TYR A 186 5.42 4.32 -2.56
CA TYR A 186 5.97 4.68 -1.25
C TYR A 186 5.07 4.20 -0.11
N CYS A 187 5.67 3.88 1.03
CA CYS A 187 4.96 3.45 2.23
C CYS A 187 5.42 4.28 3.42
N THR A 188 4.48 4.92 4.11
CA THR A 188 4.72 5.63 5.39
C THR A 188 4.29 4.83 6.60
N ASP A 189 3.24 4.02 6.45
CA ASP A 189 2.71 3.15 7.50
C ASP A 189 2.52 1.71 7.00
N ASN A 190 2.51 0.76 7.95
CA ASN A 190 2.34 -0.65 7.64
C ASN A 190 0.86 -1.01 7.45
N PHE A 191 0.36 -0.86 6.23
CA PHE A 191 -1.02 -1.21 5.90
C PHE A 191 -1.34 -2.71 5.99
N ASP A 192 -0.35 -3.60 6.15
CA ASP A 192 -0.59 -5.04 6.43
C ASP A 192 -1.14 -5.27 7.84
N LEU A 193 -1.26 -4.24 8.66
CA LEU A 193 -1.83 -4.31 9.99
C LEU A 193 -3.22 -3.64 10.06
N TRP A 194 -3.62 -2.94 9.00
CA TRP A 194 -4.93 -2.31 8.90
C TRP A 194 -6.04 -3.35 8.75
N ASN A 195 -7.30 -2.95 8.94
CA ASN A 195 -8.46 -3.81 8.74
C ASN A 195 -8.48 -4.41 7.31
N SER A 196 -8.96 -5.65 7.18
CA SER A 196 -9.17 -6.35 5.91
C SER A 196 -9.93 -5.51 4.87
N PHE A 197 -10.89 -4.67 5.29
CA PHE A 197 -11.58 -3.77 4.37
C PHE A 197 -10.62 -2.76 3.73
N ASN A 198 -9.79 -2.09 4.54
CA ASN A 198 -8.84 -1.09 4.05
C ASN A 198 -7.78 -1.74 3.14
N ARG A 199 -7.31 -2.94 3.49
CA ARG A 199 -6.42 -3.72 2.60
C ARG A 199 -7.08 -4.04 1.26
N GLY A 200 -8.32 -4.52 1.29
CA GLY A 200 -9.09 -4.80 0.06
C GLY A 200 -9.32 -3.55 -0.78
N LEU A 201 -9.60 -2.41 -0.15
CA LEU A 201 -9.76 -1.13 -0.83
C LEU A 201 -8.47 -0.68 -1.51
N LEU A 202 -7.32 -0.79 -0.83
CA LEU A 202 -6.01 -0.50 -1.44
C LEU A 202 -5.73 -1.44 -2.62
N LEU A 203 -6.08 -2.72 -2.52
CA LEU A 203 -5.93 -3.68 -3.61
C LEU A 203 -6.78 -3.32 -4.84
N VAL A 204 -8.01 -2.85 -4.65
CA VAL A 204 -8.85 -2.36 -5.76
C VAL A 204 -8.26 -1.09 -6.36
N LEU A 205 -7.74 -0.19 -5.51
CA LEU A 205 -7.16 1.08 -5.93
C LEU A 205 -5.92 0.90 -6.84
N MET A 206 -5.18 -0.20 -6.66
CA MET A 206 -4.03 -0.59 -7.51
C MET A 206 -4.38 -0.67 -9.00
N PHE A 207 -5.64 -0.97 -9.36
CA PHE A 207 -6.04 -1.09 -10.75
C PHE A 207 -6.34 0.27 -11.41
N ILE A 208 -6.54 1.36 -10.65
CA ILE A 208 -7.02 2.64 -11.19
C ILE A 208 -5.91 3.48 -11.84
N GLY A 209 -4.71 3.47 -11.27
CA GLY A 209 -3.56 4.18 -11.81
C GLY A 209 -3.71 5.72 -11.89
N GLY A 210 -2.77 6.35 -12.62
CA GLY A 210 -2.78 7.78 -12.90
C GLY A 210 -3.54 8.17 -14.18
N CYS A 211 -3.56 9.46 -14.49
CA CYS A 211 -4.14 9.99 -15.74
C CYS A 211 -3.34 9.55 -16.98
N ALA A 212 -3.95 9.62 -18.16
CA ALA A 212 -3.28 9.51 -19.43
C ALA A 212 -2.24 10.63 -19.59
N GLY A 213 -1.09 10.32 -20.19
CA GLY A 213 0.02 11.28 -20.31
C GLY A 213 0.67 11.68 -18.98
N SER A 214 0.57 10.83 -17.95
CA SER A 214 1.30 10.95 -16.66
C SER A 214 2.45 9.94 -16.56
N THR A 215 3.30 10.07 -15.53
CA THR A 215 4.37 9.09 -15.23
C THR A 215 3.87 7.77 -14.63
N GLY A 216 2.62 7.73 -14.16
CA GLY A 216 2.02 6.55 -13.53
C GLY A 216 1.87 5.38 -14.50
N GLY A 217 1.95 4.16 -14.00
CA GLY A 217 1.65 2.93 -14.75
C GLY A 217 0.17 2.50 -14.61
N GLY A 218 -0.13 1.28 -15.06
CA GLY A 218 -1.42 0.62 -14.82
C GLY A 218 -2.56 1.05 -15.75
N LEU A 219 -3.79 0.66 -15.40
CA LEU A 219 -4.98 0.93 -16.19
C LEU A 219 -5.42 2.39 -16.00
N LYS A 220 -4.81 3.30 -16.76
CA LYS A 220 -5.06 4.75 -16.72
C LYS A 220 -6.52 5.14 -16.42
N VAL A 221 -6.73 6.20 -15.63
CA VAL A 221 -8.06 6.69 -15.20
C VAL A 221 -9.02 6.87 -16.37
N ILE A 222 -8.55 7.38 -17.51
CA ILE A 222 -9.37 7.53 -18.72
C ILE A 222 -10.06 6.22 -19.16
N ARG A 223 -9.39 5.06 -19.02
CA ARG A 223 -9.92 3.76 -19.43
C ARG A 223 -11.11 3.36 -18.56
N HIS A 224 -11.05 3.65 -17.26
CA HIS A 224 -12.18 3.44 -16.34
C HIS A 224 -13.37 4.34 -16.67
N ILE A 225 -13.12 5.63 -16.95
CA ILE A 225 -14.18 6.56 -17.35
C ILE A 225 -14.90 6.06 -18.61
N LEU A 226 -14.12 5.65 -19.61
CA LEU A 226 -14.67 5.15 -20.86
C LEU A 226 -15.40 3.82 -20.65
N LEU A 227 -14.86 2.89 -19.84
CA LEU A 227 -15.52 1.63 -19.51
C LEU A 227 -16.90 1.87 -18.88
N VAL A 228 -16.99 2.74 -17.87
CA VAL A 228 -18.28 3.04 -17.20
C VAL A 228 -19.27 3.66 -18.19
N LYS A 229 -18.81 4.57 -19.06
CA LYS A 229 -19.67 5.16 -20.09
C LYS A 229 -20.14 4.14 -21.12
N ILE A 230 -19.25 3.26 -21.57
CA ILE A 230 -19.57 2.18 -22.50
C ILE A 230 -20.57 1.21 -21.86
N LEU A 231 -20.35 0.77 -20.62
CA LEU A 231 -21.27 -0.12 -19.91
C LEU A 231 -22.66 0.49 -19.78
N ARG A 232 -22.77 1.79 -19.45
CA ARG A 232 -24.07 2.48 -19.41
C ARG A 232 -24.75 2.52 -20.77
N LEU A 233 -23.99 2.75 -21.84
CA LEU A 233 -24.50 2.74 -23.21
C LEU A 233 -24.96 1.34 -23.65
N GLU A 234 -24.21 0.29 -23.31
CA GLU A 234 -24.59 -1.10 -23.61
C GLU A 234 -25.85 -1.52 -22.85
N ILE A 235 -25.97 -1.12 -21.58
CA ILE A 235 -27.20 -1.33 -20.79
C ILE A 235 -28.37 -0.59 -21.44
N GLU A 236 -28.21 0.68 -21.81
CA GLU A 236 -29.28 1.45 -22.47
C GLU A 236 -29.67 0.82 -23.82
N HIS A 237 -28.69 0.35 -24.60
CA HIS A 237 -28.93 -0.29 -25.89
C HIS A 237 -29.66 -1.63 -25.75
N ALA A 238 -29.39 -2.39 -24.68
CA ALA A 238 -30.11 -3.62 -24.37
C ALA A 238 -31.61 -3.38 -24.12
N PHE A 239 -31.98 -2.25 -23.53
CA PHE A 239 -33.39 -1.86 -23.32
C PHE A 239 -33.98 -1.10 -24.52
N HIS A 240 -33.17 -0.34 -25.26
CA HIS A 240 -33.58 0.51 -26.37
C HIS A 240 -32.72 0.23 -27.63
N PRO A 241 -32.98 -0.88 -28.36
CA PRO A 241 -32.13 -1.35 -29.45
C PRO A 241 -32.03 -0.40 -30.66
N THR A 242 -32.97 0.53 -30.80
CA THR A 242 -33.04 1.48 -31.92
C THR A 242 -32.27 2.80 -31.67
N VAL A 243 -31.78 3.04 -30.46
CA VAL A 243 -31.13 4.31 -30.10
C VAL A 243 -29.62 4.19 -30.29
N VAL A 244 -29.08 4.92 -31.27
CA VAL A 244 -27.62 5.02 -31.47
C VAL A 244 -27.12 6.30 -30.81
N ARG A 245 -26.56 6.19 -29.60
CA ARG A 245 -25.92 7.32 -28.91
C ARG A 245 -24.41 7.32 -29.17
N PRO A 246 -23.82 8.45 -29.63
CA PRO A 246 -22.38 8.57 -29.72
C PRO A 246 -21.77 8.65 -28.31
N LEU A 247 -20.55 8.12 -28.16
CA LEU A 247 -19.80 8.21 -26.91
C LEU A 247 -19.25 9.63 -26.75
N TRP A 248 -19.59 10.33 -25.67
CA TRP A 248 -19.14 11.70 -25.43
C TRP A 248 -17.93 11.73 -24.48
N LEU A 249 -16.86 12.43 -24.88
CA LEU A 249 -15.71 12.73 -24.03
C LEU A 249 -15.29 14.19 -24.21
N GLY A 250 -15.13 14.94 -23.11
CA GLY A 250 -14.70 16.34 -23.18
C GLY A 250 -15.62 17.27 -23.98
N GLY A 251 -16.92 16.97 -24.06
CA GLY A 251 -17.89 17.78 -24.81
C GLY A 251 -17.86 17.58 -26.33
N ARG A 252 -17.14 16.57 -26.83
CA ARG A 252 -17.15 16.16 -28.24
C ARG A 252 -17.53 14.68 -28.36
N PRO A 253 -18.24 14.28 -29.43
CA PRO A 253 -18.41 12.87 -29.74
C PRO A 253 -17.04 12.26 -30.07
N VAL A 254 -16.78 11.07 -29.56
CA VAL A 254 -15.62 10.27 -29.93
C VAL A 254 -15.86 9.74 -31.34
N GLU A 255 -14.94 10.06 -32.25
CA GLU A 255 -15.07 9.75 -33.69
C GLU A 255 -14.68 8.31 -34.02
N ASP A 256 -13.86 7.65 -33.18
CA ASP A 256 -13.37 6.29 -33.41
C ASP A 256 -14.46 5.23 -33.12
N PRO A 257 -14.99 4.54 -34.17
CA PRO A 257 -16.02 3.52 -34.00
C PRO A 257 -15.51 2.28 -33.26
N GLU A 258 -14.20 2.01 -33.31
CA GLU A 258 -13.59 0.81 -32.73
C GLU A 258 -13.19 1.00 -31.27
N LEU A 259 -13.14 2.24 -30.77
CA LEU A 259 -12.71 2.55 -29.40
C LEU A 259 -13.46 1.72 -28.36
N ARG A 260 -14.78 1.52 -28.56
CA ARG A 260 -15.61 0.71 -27.66
C ARG A 260 -15.08 -0.72 -27.53
N ARG A 261 -14.88 -1.38 -28.66
CA ARG A 261 -14.37 -2.75 -28.74
C ARG A 261 -12.97 -2.81 -28.15
N ASN A 262 -12.09 -1.88 -28.50
CA ASN A 262 -10.71 -1.85 -28.04
C ASN A 262 -10.63 -1.73 -26.51
N ILE A 263 -11.49 -0.93 -25.89
CA ILE A 263 -11.51 -0.80 -24.43
C ILE A 263 -12.02 -2.07 -23.76
N LEU A 264 -13.09 -2.68 -24.27
CA LEU A 264 -13.61 -3.95 -23.72
C LEU A 264 -12.58 -5.08 -23.86
N VAL A 265 -11.93 -5.21 -25.01
CA VAL A 265 -10.86 -6.19 -25.25
C VAL A 265 -9.68 -5.95 -24.31
N TYR A 266 -9.31 -4.68 -24.07
CA TYR A 266 -8.23 -4.35 -23.14
C TYR A 266 -8.53 -4.81 -21.71
N PHE A 267 -9.72 -4.50 -21.18
CA PHE A 267 -10.10 -4.95 -19.82
C PHE A 267 -10.22 -6.47 -19.73
N ALA A 268 -10.81 -7.12 -20.74
CA ALA A 268 -10.89 -8.58 -20.80
C ALA A 268 -9.50 -9.23 -20.79
N LEU A 269 -8.55 -8.69 -21.56
CA LEU A 269 -7.19 -9.19 -21.63
C LEU A 269 -6.43 -8.99 -20.31
N ILE A 270 -6.60 -7.84 -19.65
CA ILE A 270 -6.01 -7.60 -18.31
C ILE A 270 -6.52 -8.62 -17.31
N VAL A 271 -7.85 -8.84 -17.26
CA VAL A 271 -8.45 -9.81 -16.33
C VAL A 271 -7.93 -11.21 -16.64
N ALA A 272 -7.84 -11.60 -17.91
CA ALA A 272 -7.31 -12.90 -18.30
C ALA A 272 -5.84 -13.08 -17.88
N ILE A 273 -4.98 -12.09 -18.14
CA ILE A 273 -3.56 -12.12 -17.73
C ILE A 273 -3.43 -12.14 -16.21
N PHE A 274 -4.24 -11.35 -15.51
CA PHE A 274 -4.27 -11.30 -14.05
C PHE A 274 -4.64 -12.68 -13.46
N VAL A 275 -5.75 -13.27 -13.89
CA VAL A 275 -6.21 -14.57 -13.39
C VAL A 275 -5.21 -15.68 -13.73
N PHE A 276 -4.69 -15.71 -14.95
CA PHE A 276 -3.68 -16.69 -15.35
C PHE A 276 -2.42 -16.59 -14.50
N SER A 277 -1.90 -15.37 -14.34
CA SER A 277 -0.68 -15.11 -13.55
C SER A 277 -0.90 -15.42 -12.07
N TRP A 278 -2.08 -15.10 -11.54
CA TRP A 278 -2.44 -15.41 -10.16
C TRP A 278 -2.48 -16.91 -9.89
N LEU A 279 -3.13 -17.68 -10.76
CA LEU A 279 -3.14 -19.15 -10.68
C LEU A 279 -1.73 -19.74 -10.85
N PHE A 280 -0.93 -19.18 -11.76
CA PHE A 280 0.46 -19.61 -11.96
C PHE A 280 1.30 -19.40 -10.69
N THR A 281 1.25 -18.21 -10.08
CA THR A 281 1.98 -17.91 -8.84
C THR A 281 1.59 -18.86 -7.71
N ILE A 282 0.29 -19.13 -7.53
CA ILE A 282 -0.18 -20.07 -6.49
C ILE A 282 0.35 -21.49 -6.72
N THR A 283 0.41 -21.92 -7.98
CA THR A 283 0.80 -23.28 -8.37
C THR A 283 2.31 -23.51 -8.27
N VAL A 284 3.11 -22.51 -8.65
CA VAL A 284 4.57 -22.64 -8.71
C VAL A 284 5.25 -22.33 -7.38
N GLU A 285 4.70 -21.42 -6.57
CA GLU A 285 5.31 -21.05 -5.30
C GLU A 285 5.09 -22.10 -4.20
N PRO A 286 6.17 -22.63 -3.59
CA PRO A 286 6.09 -23.51 -2.44
C PRO A 286 5.38 -22.83 -1.26
N GLU A 287 4.78 -23.64 -0.38
CA GLU A 287 4.14 -23.13 0.85
C GLU A 287 5.16 -22.44 1.79
N ALA A 288 6.43 -22.84 1.71
CA ALA A 288 7.53 -22.24 2.48
C ALA A 288 7.71 -20.74 2.23
N THR A 289 7.43 -20.24 1.01
CA THR A 289 7.51 -18.82 0.68
C THR A 289 6.57 -17.97 1.57
N TRP A 290 5.48 -18.56 2.05
CA TRP A 290 4.42 -17.89 2.80
C TRP A 290 4.60 -18.02 4.31
N THR A 291 5.19 -19.12 4.79
CA THR A 291 5.34 -19.43 6.23
C THR A 291 6.51 -18.72 6.90
N GLU A 292 7.57 -18.37 6.16
CA GLU A 292 8.80 -17.75 6.70
C GLU A 292 8.54 -16.38 7.36
N HIS A 293 7.42 -15.73 7.06
CA HIS A 293 7.04 -14.43 7.62
C HIS A 293 6.11 -14.51 8.83
N GLY A 294 5.83 -15.71 9.38
CA GLY A 294 4.89 -15.89 10.49
C GLY A 294 3.42 -15.62 10.12
N HIS A 295 3.12 -15.56 8.83
CA HIS A 295 1.75 -15.47 8.30
C HIS A 295 1.16 -16.86 8.14
N GLU A 296 -0.10 -17.01 8.53
CA GLU A 296 -0.86 -18.24 8.28
C GLU A 296 -1.06 -18.46 6.77
N VAL A 297 -0.95 -19.71 6.34
CA VAL A 297 -1.04 -20.15 4.92
C VAL A 297 -2.40 -19.76 4.28
N GLU A 298 -3.40 -19.45 5.10
CA GLU A 298 -4.74 -19.04 4.65
C GLU A 298 -4.75 -17.79 3.75
N HIS A 299 -3.77 -16.88 3.87
CA HIS A 299 -3.72 -15.66 3.06
C HIS A 299 -3.04 -15.81 1.70
N LYS A 300 -2.54 -17.01 1.35
CA LYS A 300 -1.83 -17.28 0.08
C LYS A 300 -2.60 -16.79 -1.16
N LEU A 301 -3.93 -16.92 -1.17
CA LEU A 301 -4.76 -16.45 -2.29
C LEU A 301 -4.69 -14.92 -2.46
N ILE A 302 -4.92 -14.18 -1.38
CA ILE A 302 -4.99 -12.71 -1.42
C ILE A 302 -3.60 -12.13 -1.68
N ASP A 303 -2.58 -12.68 -1.03
CA ASP A 303 -1.23 -12.18 -1.20
C ASP A 303 -0.70 -12.44 -2.62
N ALA A 304 -0.97 -13.61 -3.21
CA ALA A 304 -0.61 -13.88 -4.59
C ALA A 304 -1.37 -12.97 -5.58
N ALA A 305 -2.67 -12.72 -5.33
CA ALA A 305 -3.45 -11.77 -6.12
C ALA A 305 -2.84 -10.36 -6.03
N SER A 306 -2.43 -9.96 -4.83
CA SER A 306 -1.79 -8.67 -4.60
C SER A 306 -0.43 -8.56 -5.28
N CYS A 307 0.39 -9.62 -5.29
CA CYS A 307 1.64 -9.68 -6.05
C CYS A 307 1.43 -9.44 -7.54
N VAL A 308 0.47 -10.13 -8.13
CA VAL A 308 0.17 -9.98 -9.55
C VAL A 308 -0.41 -8.59 -9.83
N ALA A 309 -1.30 -8.07 -8.98
CA ALA A 309 -1.85 -6.72 -9.14
C ALA A 309 -0.77 -5.64 -9.03
N ALA A 310 0.12 -5.75 -8.05
CA ALA A 310 1.19 -4.80 -7.80
C ALA A 310 2.22 -4.77 -8.94
N THR A 311 2.56 -5.93 -9.49
CA THR A 311 3.53 -6.05 -10.59
C THR A 311 2.92 -5.69 -11.94
N LEU A 312 1.69 -6.12 -12.24
CA LEU A 312 0.98 -5.79 -13.47
C LEU A 312 0.67 -4.29 -13.58
N ASN A 313 0.33 -3.62 -12.49
CA ASN A 313 0.05 -2.18 -12.49
C ASN A 313 1.28 -1.32 -12.12
N ASN A 314 2.46 -1.92 -11.95
CA ASN A 314 3.72 -1.23 -11.67
C ASN A 314 3.73 -0.38 -10.39
N ILE A 315 3.03 -0.81 -9.34
CA ILE A 315 2.99 -0.09 -8.05
C ILE A 315 4.28 -0.35 -7.26
N GLY A 316 4.66 -1.62 -7.09
CA GLY A 316 5.79 -2.04 -6.25
C GLY A 316 5.32 -2.84 -5.03
N PRO A 317 4.89 -2.19 -3.93
CA PRO A 317 4.34 -2.88 -2.77
C PRO A 317 2.98 -3.51 -3.08
N GLY A 318 2.74 -4.69 -2.49
CA GLY A 318 1.43 -5.36 -2.47
C GLY A 318 0.92 -5.48 -1.05
N LEU A 319 0.29 -6.60 -0.71
CA LEU A 319 -0.20 -6.97 0.62
C LEU A 319 0.50 -8.25 1.09
N GLY A 320 0.61 -8.43 2.40
CA GLY A 320 1.06 -9.68 3.00
C GLY A 320 2.55 -9.92 2.76
N VAL A 321 2.94 -10.95 2.02
CA VAL A 321 4.37 -11.30 1.79
C VAL A 321 5.20 -10.22 1.08
N ILE A 322 4.56 -9.32 0.33
CA ILE A 322 5.21 -8.17 -0.33
C ILE A 322 4.64 -6.83 0.17
N GLY A 323 4.10 -6.83 1.38
CA GLY A 323 3.49 -5.65 1.95
C GLY A 323 4.48 -4.55 2.32
N ALA A 324 4.02 -3.57 3.07
CA ALA A 324 4.69 -2.29 3.27
C ALA A 324 6.11 -2.36 3.85
N THR A 325 6.50 -3.46 4.51
CA THR A 325 7.82 -3.63 5.12
C THR A 325 8.63 -4.77 4.49
N LYS A 326 8.09 -5.45 3.49
CA LYS A 326 8.66 -6.68 2.92
C LYS A 326 9.09 -6.48 1.46
N ASN A 327 9.63 -7.54 0.85
CA ASN A 327 10.20 -7.46 -0.48
C ASN A 327 10.06 -8.79 -1.26
N TYR A 328 10.47 -8.79 -2.53
CA TYR A 328 10.33 -9.93 -3.46
C TYR A 328 11.47 -10.96 -3.39
N SER A 329 12.39 -10.89 -2.44
CA SER A 329 13.58 -11.76 -2.39
C SER A 329 13.23 -13.23 -2.23
N ASN A 330 12.17 -13.54 -1.49
CA ASN A 330 11.85 -14.92 -1.09
C ASN A 330 11.11 -15.70 -2.19
N PHE A 331 10.69 -15.04 -3.28
CA PHE A 331 10.06 -15.72 -4.41
C PHE A 331 11.06 -16.58 -5.19
N THR A 332 10.54 -17.67 -5.76
CA THR A 332 11.32 -18.53 -6.65
C THR A 332 11.63 -17.84 -8.00
N TRP A 333 12.64 -18.35 -8.70
CA TRP A 333 13.09 -17.75 -9.97
C TRP A 333 12.00 -17.71 -11.08
N PRO A 334 11.12 -18.72 -11.26
CA PRO A 334 10.10 -18.67 -12.31
C PRO A 334 9.07 -17.57 -12.05
N THR A 335 8.68 -17.38 -10.78
CA THR A 335 7.73 -16.34 -10.38
C THR A 335 8.32 -14.94 -10.54
N LYS A 336 9.60 -14.77 -10.19
CA LYS A 336 10.32 -13.51 -10.47
C LYS A 336 10.36 -13.20 -11.96
N LEU A 337 10.57 -14.20 -12.82
CA LEU A 337 10.52 -14.01 -14.28
C LEU A 337 9.13 -13.59 -14.75
N LEU A 338 8.07 -14.22 -14.22
CA LEU A 338 6.69 -13.79 -14.48
C LEU A 338 6.48 -12.33 -14.08
N PHE A 339 6.93 -11.92 -12.89
CA PHE A 339 6.79 -10.53 -12.42
C PHE A 339 7.51 -9.52 -13.32
N ILE A 340 8.70 -9.86 -13.85
CA ILE A 340 9.39 -9.01 -14.83
C ILE A 340 8.52 -8.81 -16.07
N TRP A 341 7.93 -9.89 -16.62
CA TRP A 341 7.04 -9.82 -17.76
C TRP A 341 5.78 -9.00 -17.49
N LEU A 342 5.17 -9.16 -16.30
CA LEU A 342 4.00 -8.38 -15.90
C LEU A 342 4.30 -6.89 -15.77
N MET A 343 5.46 -6.53 -15.21
CA MET A 343 5.88 -5.13 -15.11
C MET A 343 6.09 -4.51 -16.50
N MET A 344 6.71 -5.24 -17.43
CA MET A 344 6.87 -4.81 -18.82
C MET A 344 5.51 -4.60 -19.50
N LEU A 345 4.58 -5.55 -19.35
CA LEU A 345 3.21 -5.46 -19.87
C LEU A 345 2.46 -4.24 -19.30
N GLY A 346 2.59 -4.00 -18.01
CA GLY A 346 2.00 -2.87 -17.32
C GLY A 346 2.55 -1.50 -17.75
N ARG A 347 3.76 -1.47 -18.32
CA ARG A 347 4.44 -0.21 -18.70
C ARG A 347 4.28 0.14 -20.16
N LEU A 348 4.33 -0.85 -21.05
CA LEU A 348 4.34 -0.65 -22.50
C LEU A 348 2.95 -0.56 -23.14
N GLU A 349 1.88 -0.59 -22.33
CA GLU A 349 0.49 -0.76 -22.76
C GLU A 349 0.26 -2.07 -23.53
N LEU A 350 -0.74 -2.86 -23.10
CA LEU A 350 -0.97 -4.22 -23.62
C LEU A 350 -1.02 -4.33 -25.14
N PHE A 351 -1.60 -3.35 -25.84
CA PHE A 351 -1.74 -3.42 -27.29
C PHE A 351 -0.40 -3.37 -28.02
N VAL A 352 0.58 -2.62 -27.51
CA VAL A 352 1.90 -2.52 -28.12
C VAL A 352 2.60 -3.89 -28.10
N ILE A 353 2.51 -4.60 -26.97
CA ILE A 353 3.11 -5.93 -26.85
C ILE A 353 2.30 -6.98 -27.61
N LEU A 354 0.96 -6.93 -27.55
CA LEU A 354 0.13 -7.91 -28.25
C LEU A 354 0.34 -7.85 -29.77
N VAL A 355 0.50 -6.64 -30.33
CA VAL A 355 0.80 -6.46 -31.76
C VAL A 355 2.11 -7.13 -32.17
N LEU A 356 3.13 -7.18 -31.30
CA LEU A 356 4.39 -7.89 -31.59
C LEU A 356 4.19 -9.41 -31.70
N PHE A 357 3.13 -9.98 -31.15
CA PHE A 357 2.82 -11.40 -31.32
C PHE A 357 1.90 -11.70 -32.50
N VAL A 358 1.37 -10.67 -33.16
CA VAL A 358 0.55 -10.83 -34.36
C VAL A 358 1.47 -11.07 -35.56
N PRO A 359 1.46 -12.25 -36.21
CA PRO A 359 2.36 -12.55 -37.33
C PRO A 359 2.21 -11.59 -38.51
N GLY A 360 1.04 -10.96 -38.65
CA GLY A 360 0.77 -9.93 -39.66
C GLY A 360 1.56 -8.64 -39.48
N PHE A 361 2.04 -8.31 -38.27
CA PHE A 361 2.93 -7.16 -38.05
C PHE A 361 4.32 -7.38 -38.68
N TRP A 362 4.80 -8.63 -38.66
CA TRP A 362 6.13 -9.00 -39.17
C TRP A 362 6.16 -9.31 -40.65
N ARG A 363 5.00 -9.54 -41.27
CA ARG A 363 4.89 -9.66 -42.72
C ARG A 363 4.76 -8.26 -43.30
N SER A 364 5.88 -7.69 -43.73
CA SER A 364 5.89 -6.50 -44.57
C SER A 364 4.91 -6.69 -45.72
N GLN A 365 4.01 -5.72 -45.92
CA GLN A 365 3.37 -5.56 -47.23
C GLN A 365 4.42 -5.29 -48.29
#